data_AF-A0AAN4SH97-F1
#
_entry.id   AF-A0AAN4SH97-F1
#
_cell.length_a   1.000
_cell.length_b   1.000
_cell.length_c   1.000
_cell.angle_alpha   90.00
_cell.angle_beta   90.00
_cell.angle_gamma   90.00
#
_symmetry.space_group_name_H-M   'P 1'
#
loop_
_entity.id
_entity.type
_entity.pdbx_description
1 polymer ?
#
loop_
_entity_poly.entity_id
_entity_poly.type
_entity_poly.pdbx_seq_one_letter_code
_entity_poly.pdbx_strand_id
1 'polypeptide(L)'
;MKPNKQLIDAAIANGSMDRMNMLLSAAHLLNCEANNLVEEASDLMTDNGLLLGDLKKLHNDFVRVADRYFKEFATLVGTEKSKIDMFSDLEGFDSAFRKWAKVPADWKAKEVEV
;
A
#
# COMPACT_ATOMS: atom_id res chain seq x y z
N MET A 1 -25.88 -12.53 -8.73
CA MET A 1 -27.01 -11.69 -8.27
C MET A 1 -26.85 -10.31 -8.88
N LYS A 2 -27.90 -9.75 -9.50
CA LYS A 2 -27.87 -8.33 -9.91
C LYS A 2 -28.21 -7.48 -8.67
N PRO A 3 -27.42 -6.45 -8.34
CA PRO A 3 -27.72 -5.60 -7.20
C PRO A 3 -29.07 -4.88 -7.41
N ASN A 4 -29.84 -4.70 -6.33
CA ASN A 4 -31.08 -3.93 -6.39
C ASN A 4 -30.76 -2.45 -6.66
N LYS A 5 -31.12 -1.97 -7.85
CA LYS A 5 -30.82 -0.62 -8.34
C LYS A 5 -31.27 0.47 -7.36
N GLN A 6 -32.40 0.29 -6.68
CA GLN A 6 -32.89 1.25 -5.68
C GLN A 6 -31.94 1.40 -4.48
N LEU A 7 -31.29 0.31 -4.06
CA LEU A 7 -30.32 0.35 -2.97
C LEU A 7 -29.03 1.07 -3.39
N ILE A 8 -28.61 0.90 -4.65
CA ILE A 8 -27.45 1.62 -5.21
C ILE A 8 -27.75 3.12 -5.26
N ASP A 9 -28.90 3.50 -5.83
CA ASP A 9 -29.26 4.92 -5.98
C ASP A 9 -29.38 5.61 -4.61
N ALA A 10 -29.92 4.91 -3.60
CA ALA A 10 -29.96 5.39 -2.21
C ALA A 10 -28.57 5.55 -1.59
N ALA A 11 -27.66 4.60 -1.84
CA ALA A 11 -26.28 4.64 -1.34
C ALA A 11 -25.41 5.71 -2.04
N ILE A 12 -25.73 6.04 -3.30
CA ILE A 12 -25.14 7.19 -3.99
C ILE A 12 -25.68 8.49 -3.37
N ALA A 13 -27.00 8.61 -3.24
CA ALA A 13 -27.65 9.84 -2.76
C ALA A 13 -27.24 10.22 -1.32
N ASN A 14 -26.94 9.23 -0.47
CA ASN A 14 -26.51 9.47 0.91
C ASN A 14 -24.98 9.57 1.08
N GLY A 15 -24.20 9.52 0.00
CA GLY A 15 -22.73 9.64 0.03
C GLY A 15 -21.98 8.39 0.52
N SER A 16 -22.66 7.26 0.75
CA SER A 16 -22.00 6.03 1.22
C SER A 16 -21.02 5.48 0.18
N MET A 17 -21.33 5.62 -1.12
CA MET A 17 -20.43 5.19 -2.20
C MET A 17 -19.12 5.99 -2.21
N ASP A 18 -19.20 7.30 -2.00
CA ASP A 18 -18.02 8.17 -1.92
C ASP A 18 -17.18 7.83 -0.68
N ARG A 19 -17.84 7.63 0.48
CA ARG A 19 -17.15 7.21 1.70
C ARG A 19 -16.48 5.85 1.55
N MET A 20 -17.15 4.89 0.91
CA MET A 20 -16.60 3.58 0.61
C MET A 20 -15.33 3.70 -0.25
N ASN A 21 -15.37 4.50 -1.32
CA ASN A 21 -14.21 4.75 -2.16
C ASN A 21 -13.04 5.34 -1.37
N MET A 22 -13.29 6.36 -0.54
CA MET A 22 -12.26 6.95 0.32
C MET A 22 -11.62 5.92 1.26
N LEU A 23 -12.44 5.08 1.90
CA LEU A 23 -11.96 4.05 2.83
C LEU A 23 -11.10 3.00 2.13
N LEU A 24 -11.55 2.51 0.97
CA LEU A 24 -10.82 1.49 0.22
C LEU A 24 -9.52 2.03 -0.38
N SER A 25 -9.53 3.28 -0.87
CA SER A 25 -8.30 3.95 -1.34
C SER A 25 -7.29 4.16 -0.21
N ALA A 26 -7.74 4.60 0.97
CA ALA A 26 -6.85 4.76 2.13
C ALA A 26 -6.28 3.42 2.60
N ALA A 27 -7.10 2.36 2.64
CA ALA A 27 -6.64 1.01 2.96
C ALA A 27 -5.62 0.48 1.92
N HIS A 28 -5.82 0.81 0.64
CA HIS A 28 -4.88 0.46 -0.41
C HIS A 28 -3.51 1.12 -0.20
N LEU A 29 -3.48 2.43 0.08
CA LEU A 29 -2.24 3.16 0.37
C LEU A 29 -1.50 2.57 1.59
N LEU A 30 -2.23 2.24 2.66
CA LEU A 30 -1.65 1.59 3.84
C LEU A 30 -0.98 0.25 3.51
N ASN A 31 -1.59 -0.56 2.66
CA ASN A 31 -1.02 -1.84 2.27
C ASN A 31 0.24 -1.66 1.40
N CYS A 32 0.24 -0.67 0.50
CA CYS A 32 1.43 -0.34 -0.30
C CYS A 32 2.59 0.11 0.59
N GLU A 33 2.31 1.00 1.55
CA GLU A 33 3.32 1.47 2.51
C GLU A 33 3.89 0.34 3.36
N ALA A 34 3.02 -0.54 3.88
CA ALA A 34 3.45 -1.71 4.64
C ALA A 34 4.39 -2.62 3.83
N ASN A 35 4.13 -2.80 2.53
CA ASN A 35 5.01 -3.56 1.65
C ASN A 35 6.36 -2.85 1.46
N ASN A 36 6.37 -1.53 1.20
CA ASN A 36 7.60 -0.76 1.04
C ASN A 36 8.54 -0.90 2.24
N LEU A 37 8.00 -0.85 3.47
CA LEU A 37 8.79 -0.98 4.69
C LEU A 37 9.41 -2.38 4.86
N VAL A 38 8.68 -3.43 4.49
CA VAL A 38 9.19 -4.81 4.59
C VAL A 38 10.21 -5.09 3.51
N GLU A 39 10.03 -4.55 2.30
CA GLU A 39 11.03 -4.62 1.23
C GLU A 39 12.32 -3.88 1.64
N GLU A 40 12.23 -2.66 2.19
CA GLU A 40 13.39 -1.93 2.70
C GLU A 40 14.13 -2.73 3.79
N ALA A 41 13.41 -3.34 4.73
CA ALA A 41 14.02 -4.21 5.74
C ALA A 41 14.69 -5.47 5.13
N SER A 42 14.13 -5.99 4.04
CA SER A 42 14.67 -7.14 3.31
C SER A 42 15.96 -6.79 2.59
N ASP A 43 16.01 -5.63 1.95
CA ASP A 43 17.18 -5.13 1.24
C ASP A 43 18.33 -4.90 2.23
N LEU A 44 18.06 -4.27 3.38
CA LEU A 44 19.04 -4.07 4.45
C LEU A 44 19.68 -5.39 4.92
N MET A 45 18.89 -6.44 5.11
CA MET A 45 19.42 -7.74 5.53
C MET A 45 20.23 -8.40 4.42
N THR A 46 19.76 -8.31 3.17
CA THR A 46 20.42 -8.89 2.00
C THR A 46 21.78 -8.23 1.76
N ASP A 47 21.88 -6.91 1.90
CA ASP A 47 23.13 -6.15 1.78
C ASP A 47 24.17 -6.55 2.84
N ASN A 48 23.72 -7.06 3.98
CA ASN A 48 24.58 -7.58 5.05
C ASN A 48 24.82 -9.10 4.95
N GLY A 49 24.42 -9.74 3.85
CA GLY A 49 24.56 -11.19 3.65
C GLY A 49 23.66 -12.03 4.57
N LEU A 50 22.63 -11.42 5.16
CA LEU A 50 21.66 -12.05 6.05
C LEU A 50 20.33 -12.30 5.34
N LEU A 51 19.58 -13.27 5.84
CA LEU A 51 18.23 -13.56 5.38
C LEU A 51 17.23 -13.18 6.47
N LEU A 52 16.12 -12.54 6.08
CA LEU A 52 14.94 -12.38 6.94
C LEU A 52 14.22 -13.71 7.25
N GLY A 53 14.68 -14.82 6.66
CA GLY A 53 14.16 -16.16 6.90
C GLY A 53 12.70 -16.30 6.52
N ASP A 54 11.92 -16.96 7.38
CA ASP A 54 10.50 -17.26 7.15
C ASP A 54 9.64 -16.01 6.99
N LEU A 55 10.04 -14.86 7.56
CA LEU A 55 9.28 -13.62 7.44
C LEU A 55 9.20 -13.15 5.98
N LYS A 56 10.32 -13.19 5.22
CA LYS A 56 10.32 -12.80 3.80
C LYS A 56 9.47 -13.75 2.97
N LYS A 57 9.53 -15.05 3.26
CA LYS A 57 8.69 -16.06 2.58
C LYS A 57 7.21 -15.80 2.81
N LEU A 58 6.79 -15.59 4.05
CA LEU A 58 5.40 -15.30 4.40
C LEU A 58 4.94 -13.95 3.83
N HIS A 59 5.82 -12.95 3.81
CA HIS A 59 5.54 -11.66 3.16
C HIS A 59 5.35 -11.83 1.65
N ASN A 60 6.20 -12.59 0.96
CA ASN A 60 6.04 -12.87 -0.46
C ASN A 60 4.71 -13.59 -0.77
N ASP A 61 4.29 -14.53 0.09
CA ASP A 61 2.98 -15.18 -0.03
C ASP A 61 1.83 -14.18 0.19
N PHE A 62 1.96 -13.28 1.15
CA PHE A 62 1.01 -12.19 1.39
C PHE A 62 0.92 -11.24 0.18
N VAL A 63 2.05 -10.75 -0.34
CA VAL A 63 2.12 -9.87 -1.51
C VAL A 63 1.46 -10.52 -2.72
N ARG A 64 1.69 -11.82 -2.96
CA ARG A 64 1.05 -12.54 -4.07
C ARG A 64 -0.48 -12.54 -3.99
N VAL A 65 -1.05 -12.65 -2.80
CA VAL A 65 -2.50 -12.59 -2.60
C VAL A 65 -2.99 -11.14 -2.66
N ALA A 66 -2.23 -10.20 -2.10
CA ALA A 66 -2.51 -8.78 -2.16
C ALA A 66 -2.53 -8.25 -3.61
N ASP A 67 -1.63 -8.72 -4.48
CA ASP A 67 -1.61 -8.39 -5.91
C ASP A 67 -2.90 -8.76 -6.63
N ARG A 68 -3.54 -9.86 -6.24
CA ARG A 68 -4.84 -10.25 -6.79
C ARG A 68 -5.92 -9.27 -6.35
N TYR A 69 -5.93 -8.89 -5.07
CA TYR A 69 -6.82 -7.87 -4.54
C TYR A 69 -6.58 -6.51 -5.23
N PHE A 70 -5.33 -6.11 -5.44
CA PHE A 70 -4.95 -4.86 -6.11
C PHE A 70 -5.36 -4.85 -7.58
N LYS A 71 -5.25 -5.98 -8.29
CA LYS A 71 -5.76 -6.10 -9.66
C LYS A 71 -7.26 -5.87 -9.72
N GLU A 72 -8.03 -6.47 -8.82
CA GLU A 72 -9.47 -6.23 -8.74
C GLU A 72 -9.77 -4.77 -8.38
N PHE A 73 -9.06 -4.19 -7.41
CA PHE A 73 -9.20 -2.79 -7.04
C PHE A 73 -8.90 -1.85 -8.22
N ALA A 74 -7.86 -2.12 -9.00
CA ALA A 74 -7.48 -1.32 -10.16
C ALA A 74 -8.56 -1.33 -11.26
N THR A 75 -9.38 -2.39 -11.37
CA THR A 75 -10.52 -2.38 -12.31
C THR A 75 -11.60 -1.37 -11.93
N LEU A 76 -11.64 -0.94 -10.67
CA LEU A 76 -12.57 0.09 -10.17
C LEU A 76 -12.03 1.51 -10.43
N VAL A 77 -10.72 1.67 -10.59
CA VAL A 77 -10.05 2.95 -10.80
C VAL A 77 -9.87 3.19 -12.31
N GLY A 78 -10.93 3.69 -12.95
CA GLY A 78 -11.02 3.76 -14.42
C GLY A 78 -10.32 4.94 -15.10
N THR A 79 -9.76 5.92 -14.37
CA THR A 79 -9.20 7.13 -14.99
C THR A 79 -7.70 7.27 -14.78
N GLU A 80 -6.99 7.71 -15.81
CA GLU A 80 -5.53 7.90 -15.77
C GLU A 80 -5.11 8.97 -14.75
N LYS A 81 -5.96 9.98 -14.53
CA LYS A 81 -5.78 11.01 -13.50
C LYS A 81 -5.72 10.39 -12.09
N SER A 82 -6.60 9.44 -11.81
CA SER A 82 -6.64 8.74 -10.51
C SER A 82 -5.36 7.94 -10.22
N LYS A 83 -4.63 7.49 -11.25
CA LYS A 83 -3.36 6.79 -11.06
C LYS A 83 -2.22 7.74 -10.69
N ILE A 84 -2.15 8.91 -11.34
CA ILE A 84 -1.15 9.95 -11.04
C ILE A 84 -1.37 10.48 -9.62
N ASP A 85 -2.63 10.74 -9.25
CA ASP A 85 -2.99 11.18 -7.89
C ASP A 85 -2.57 10.12 -6.85
N MET A 86 -2.71 8.83 -7.14
CA MET A 86 -2.30 7.74 -6.24
C MET A 86 -0.80 7.73 -5.92
N PHE A 87 0.07 8.00 -6.90
CA PHE A 87 1.53 8.05 -6.65
C PHE A 87 1.90 9.23 -5.74
N SER A 88 1.31 10.40 -6.01
CA SER A 88 1.46 11.59 -5.18
C SER A 88 0.95 11.37 -3.76
N ASP A 89 -0.22 10.73 -3.63
CA ASP A 89 -0.82 10.40 -2.33
C ASP A 89 0.05 9.41 -1.54
N LEU A 90 0.66 8.43 -2.22
CA LEU A 90 1.56 7.47 -1.60
C LEU A 90 2.85 8.14 -1.10
N GLU A 91 3.51 8.99 -1.90
CA GLU A 91 4.69 9.75 -1.46
C GLU A 91 4.37 10.66 -0.25
N GLY A 92 3.23 11.34 -0.30
CA GLY A 92 2.77 12.18 0.80
C GLY A 92 2.48 11.37 2.06
N PHE A 93 1.91 10.17 1.90
CA PHE A 93 1.65 9.25 3.00
C PHE A 93 2.93 8.67 3.60
N ASP A 94 3.85 8.14 2.79
CA ASP A 94 5.17 7.63 3.22
C ASP A 94 5.90 8.70 4.05
N SER A 95 6.00 9.93 3.52
CA SER A 95 6.66 11.05 4.20
C SER A 95 6.06 11.33 5.58
N ALA A 96 4.73 11.35 5.67
CA ALA A 96 4.02 11.61 6.93
C ALA A 96 4.15 10.42 7.90
N PHE A 97 4.04 9.20 7.39
CA PHE A 97 4.12 7.97 8.16
C PHE A 97 5.52 7.80 8.75
N ARG A 98 6.57 7.90 7.93
CA ARG A 98 7.98 7.85 8.35
C ARG A 98 8.30 8.84 9.45
N LYS A 99 7.82 10.10 9.30
CA LYS A 99 7.96 11.13 10.34
C LYS A 99 7.30 10.72 11.65
N TRP A 100 6.10 10.16 11.61
CA TRP A 100 5.37 9.69 12.78
C TRP A 100 6.04 8.45 13.42
N ALA A 101 6.42 7.47 12.60
CA ALA A 101 7.05 6.21 12.99
C ALA A 101 8.53 6.36 13.39
N LYS A 102 9.13 7.53 13.15
CA LYS A 102 10.55 7.82 13.39
C LYS A 102 11.48 6.92 12.56
N VAL A 103 11.09 6.65 11.32
CA VAL A 103 11.87 5.88 10.34
C VAL A 103 12.51 6.90 9.37
N PRO A 104 13.84 7.10 9.39
CA PRO A 104 14.49 8.06 8.49
C PRO A 104 14.45 7.56 7.05
N ALA A 105 14.11 8.42 6.10
CA ALA A 105 14.11 8.08 4.67
C ALA A 105 15.53 8.07 4.05
N ASP A 106 16.47 8.77 4.68
CA ASP A 106 17.85 8.96 4.24
C ASP A 106 18.86 8.13 5.05
N TRP A 107 18.38 7.08 5.74
CA TRP A 107 19.25 6.22 6.53
C TRP A 107 20.31 5.54 5.65
N LYS A 108 21.55 5.50 6.14
CA LYS A 108 22.67 4.81 5.50
C LYS A 108 23.40 3.96 6.52
N ALA A 109 23.88 2.80 6.08
CA ALA A 109 24.75 1.96 6.88
C ALA A 109 26.03 2.73 7.23
N LYS A 110 26.52 2.52 8.46
CA LYS A 110 27.82 3.06 8.87
C LYS A 110 28.92 2.24 8.20
N GLU A 111 29.92 2.89 7.64
CA GLU A 111 31.14 2.22 7.21
C GLU A 111 31.86 1.66 8.44
N VAL A 112 32.08 0.35 8.46
CA VAL A 112 32.88 -0.33 9.48
C VAL A 112 34.09 -0.90 8.77
N GLU A 113 35.29 -0.46 9.14
CA GLU A 113 36.53 -1.10 8.68
C GLU A 113 36.59 -2.51 9.29
N VAL A 114 36.65 -3.52 8.43
CA VAL A 114 36.72 -4.95 8.80
C VAL A 114 38.18 -5.39 8.93
#